data_AF-A0A1F1URC4-F1
#
_entry.id   AF-A0A1F1URC4-F1
#
_cell.length_a   1.000
_cell.length_b   1.000
_cell.length_c   1.000
_cell.angle_alpha   90.00
_cell.angle_beta   90.00
_cell.angle_gamma   90.00
#
_symmetry.space_group_name_H-M   'P 1'
#
loop_
_entity.id
_entity.type
_entity.pdbx_description
1 polymer ?
#
loop_
_entity_poly.entity_id
_entity_poly.type
_entity_poly.pdbx_seq_one_letter_code
_entity_poly.pdbx_strand_id
1 'polypeptide(L)'
;MSNNNLKFTDATLVVEPLGLDKIWSFKGSIEVPWEHVRGATHDPGMKNEPKGFRCPGLRMGEKLAGTFHSDGEKLFWNLSGFENTVVIELADENFARLVLTVDDPVTTVERINELASA
;
A
#
# COMPACT_ATOMS: atom_id res chain seq x y z
N MET A 1 -5.62 6.16 -13.75
CA MET A 1 -5.36 7.24 -12.78
C MET A 1 -5.33 6.64 -11.39
N SER A 2 -4.21 6.81 -10.72
CA SER A 2 -3.96 6.25 -9.39
C SER A 2 -4.72 7.03 -8.33
N ASN A 3 -5.37 6.34 -7.39
CA ASN A 3 -6.08 6.96 -6.26
C ASN A 3 -5.17 7.08 -5.01
N ASN A 4 -3.86 6.97 -5.18
CA ASN A 4 -2.89 7.07 -4.09
C ASN A 4 -1.91 8.20 -4.40
N ASN A 5 -1.71 9.08 -3.42
CA ASN A 5 -0.62 10.05 -3.46
C ASN A 5 0.48 9.60 -2.49
N LEU A 6 1.71 9.46 -3.00
CA LEU A 6 2.88 9.14 -2.21
C LEU A 6 3.70 10.41 -2.03
N LYS A 7 3.92 10.79 -0.78
CA LYS A 7 4.82 11.88 -0.40
C LYS A 7 6.04 11.29 0.28
N PHE A 8 7.20 11.56 -0.31
CA PHE A 8 8.49 11.20 0.24
C PHE A 8 9.01 12.41 1.03
N THR A 9 9.13 12.28 2.35
CA THR A 9 9.78 13.28 3.20
C THR A 9 11.17 12.79 3.61
N ASP A 10 11.99 13.65 4.22
CA ASP A 10 13.33 13.29 4.69
C ASP A 10 13.33 12.12 5.70
N ALA A 11 12.27 11.96 6.50
CA ALA A 11 12.23 10.95 7.57
C ALA A 11 11.13 9.89 7.40
N THR A 12 10.05 10.22 6.67
CA THR A 12 8.87 9.35 6.56
C THR A 12 8.32 9.27 5.14
N LEU A 13 7.79 8.09 4.81
CA LEU A 13 6.92 7.84 3.68
C LEU A 13 5.47 8.10 4.08
N VAL A 14 4.83 9.06 3.41
CA VAL A 14 3.42 9.40 3.66
C VAL A 14 2.56 8.93 2.50
N VAL A 15 1.64 8.03 2.79
CA VAL A 15 0.65 7.49 1.85
C VAL A 15 -0.70 8.14 2.12
N GLU A 16 -1.16 8.95 1.16
CA GLU A 16 -2.46 9.62 1.20
C GLU A 16 -3.43 8.95 0.22
N PRO A 17 -4.44 8.21 0.70
CA PRO A 17 -5.53 7.75 -0.15
C PRO A 17 -6.37 8.96 -0.65
N LEU A 18 -6.60 9.03 -1.96
CA LEU A 18 -7.35 10.11 -2.61
C LEU A 18 -8.83 9.72 -2.81
N GLY A 19 -9.73 10.69 -2.67
CA GLY A 19 -11.16 10.54 -3.01
C GLY A 19 -11.99 9.81 -1.95
N LEU A 20 -12.94 8.98 -2.40
CA LEU A 20 -13.83 8.20 -1.52
C LEU A 20 -13.05 7.23 -0.62
N ASP A 21 -11.87 6.77 -1.04
CA ASP A 21 -11.00 5.88 -0.27
C ASP A 21 -10.56 6.44 1.09
N LYS A 22 -10.56 7.79 1.24
CA LYS A 22 -10.26 8.47 2.52
C LYS A 22 -11.34 8.23 3.59
N ILE A 23 -12.60 8.10 3.16
CA ILE A 23 -13.75 7.82 4.05
C ILE A 23 -13.80 6.32 4.38
N TRP A 24 -13.37 5.47 3.44
CA TRP A 24 -13.51 4.02 3.54
C TRP A 24 -12.32 3.30 4.17
N SER A 25 -11.12 3.89 4.13
CA SER A 25 -9.93 3.33 4.79
C SER A 25 -9.89 3.59 6.30
N PHE A 26 -10.77 4.45 6.85
CA PHE A 26 -10.76 4.93 8.25
C PHE A 26 -9.44 5.54 8.75
N LYS A 27 -8.37 5.50 7.96
CA LYS A 27 -7.09 6.19 8.12
C LYS A 27 -6.96 7.24 7.01
N GLY A 28 -6.93 8.51 7.39
CA GLY A 28 -6.86 9.63 6.44
C GLY A 28 -5.51 9.73 5.71
N SER A 29 -4.41 9.37 6.38
CA SER A 29 -3.06 9.26 5.86
C SER A 29 -2.32 8.18 6.66
N ILE A 30 -1.40 7.46 6.02
CA ILE A 30 -0.49 6.52 6.68
C ILE A 30 0.90 7.13 6.58
N GLU A 31 1.50 7.44 7.73
CA GLU A 31 2.85 7.95 7.81
C GLU A 31 3.73 6.83 8.35
N VAL A 32 4.79 6.49 7.64
CA VAL A 32 5.70 5.41 8.01
C VAL A 32 7.14 5.93 8.00
N PRO A 33 7.88 5.85 9.12
CA PRO A 33 9.31 6.18 9.13
C PRO A 33 10.10 5.32 8.14
N TRP A 34 11.09 5.90 7.46
CA TRP A 34 11.96 5.13 6.56
C TRP A 34 12.67 3.98 7.27
N GLU A 35 13.00 4.16 8.56
CA GLU A 35 13.56 3.11 9.43
C GLU A 35 12.66 1.86 9.53
N HIS A 36 11.35 2.03 9.34
CA HIS A 36 10.36 0.97 9.37
C HIS A 36 10.06 0.43 7.97
N VAL A 37 10.52 1.09 6.90
CA VAL A 37 10.32 0.62 5.53
C VAL A 37 11.42 -0.37 5.19
N ARG A 38 11.04 -1.63 4.94
CA ARG A 38 12.00 -2.65 4.48
C ARG A 38 12.32 -2.56 3.00
N GLY A 39 11.36 -2.06 2.22
CA GLY A 39 11.49 -1.88 0.78
C GLY A 39 10.15 -1.94 0.08
N ALA A 40 10.19 -1.79 -1.24
CA ALA A 40 9.03 -1.93 -2.12
C ALA A 40 9.33 -2.91 -3.26
N THR A 41 8.26 -3.54 -3.74
CA THR A 41 8.28 -4.47 -4.88
C THR A 41 7.06 -4.21 -5.75
N HIS A 42 7.24 -4.23 -7.08
CA HIS A 42 6.12 -4.21 -8.02
C HIS A 42 5.60 -5.63 -8.17
N ASP A 43 4.38 -5.88 -7.69
CA ASP A 43 3.74 -7.19 -7.80
C ASP A 43 2.36 -7.07 -8.47
N PRO A 44 2.29 -7.19 -9.81
CA PRO A 44 1.02 -7.24 -10.53
C PRO A 44 0.31 -8.61 -10.37
N GLY A 45 1.00 -9.61 -9.81
CA GLY A 45 0.53 -10.99 -9.63
C GLY A 45 -0.38 -11.20 -8.43
N MET A 46 -0.44 -10.23 -7.50
CA MET A 46 -1.27 -10.17 -6.29
C MET A 46 -2.75 -10.47 -6.53
N LYS A 47 -3.23 -10.35 -7.78
CA LYS A 47 -4.56 -10.80 -8.20
C LYS A 47 -4.81 -12.28 -7.92
N ASN A 48 -3.79 -13.13 -8.07
CA ASN A 48 -3.88 -14.60 -7.97
C ASN A 48 -3.49 -15.14 -6.59
N GLU A 49 -2.91 -14.33 -5.71
CA GLU A 49 -2.51 -14.78 -4.38
C GLU A 49 -3.76 -15.06 -3.50
N PRO A 50 -3.80 -16.20 -2.77
CA PRO A 50 -4.91 -16.54 -1.89
C PRO A 50 -5.03 -15.52 -0.75
N LYS A 51 -6.10 -14.71 -0.77
CA LYS A 51 -6.22 -13.46 0.01
C LYS A 51 -6.56 -13.63 1.50
N GLY A 52 -6.19 -14.75 2.11
CA GLY A 52 -6.39 -15.00 3.54
C GLY A 52 -7.84 -14.77 4.03
N PHE A 53 -7.99 -14.54 5.34
CA PHE A 53 -9.29 -14.33 5.98
C PHE A 53 -9.66 -12.84 5.93
N ARG A 54 -10.68 -12.49 5.13
CA ARG A 54 -11.14 -11.10 4.99
C ARG A 54 -11.89 -10.61 6.23
N CYS A 55 -11.40 -9.54 6.85
CA CYS A 55 -12.25 -8.64 7.62
C CYS A 55 -13.24 -7.91 6.69
N PRO A 56 -14.43 -7.50 7.19
CA PRO A 56 -15.41 -6.79 6.38
C PRO A 56 -14.83 -5.47 5.84
N GLY A 57 -14.90 -5.28 4.53
CA GLY A 57 -14.38 -4.12 3.80
C GLY A 57 -15.05 -3.98 2.42
N LEU A 58 -14.90 -2.81 1.78
CA LEU A 58 -15.65 -2.48 0.57
C LEU A 58 -15.10 -3.23 -0.66
N ARG A 59 -15.91 -4.10 -1.27
CA ARG A 59 -15.68 -4.64 -2.62
C ARG A 59 -16.67 -3.97 -3.57
N MET A 60 -16.22 -2.98 -4.33
CA MET A 60 -17.04 -2.32 -5.36
C MET A 60 -16.35 -2.44 -6.71
N GLY A 61 -16.64 -3.53 -7.42
CA GLY A 61 -16.06 -3.83 -8.74
C GLY A 61 -14.56 -4.14 -8.67
N GLU A 62 -13.75 -3.34 -9.37
CA GLU A 62 -12.29 -3.48 -9.50
C GLU A 62 -11.51 -2.66 -8.44
N LYS A 63 -12.20 -1.78 -7.71
CA LYS A 63 -11.61 -0.99 -6.62
C LYS A 63 -11.68 -1.76 -5.32
N LEU A 64 -10.56 -1.78 -4.60
CA LEU A 64 -10.40 -2.51 -3.36
C LEU A 64 -9.58 -1.66 -2.39
N ALA A 65 -10.26 -1.12 -1.38
CA ALA A 65 -9.63 -0.35 -0.31
C ALA A 65 -10.07 -0.87 1.06
N GLY A 66 -9.10 -1.08 1.94
CA GLY A 66 -9.36 -1.52 3.31
C GLY A 66 -8.18 -2.23 3.97
N THR A 67 -8.41 -2.68 5.20
CA THR A 67 -7.45 -3.49 5.95
C THR A 67 -7.76 -4.97 5.77
N PHE A 68 -6.76 -5.72 5.32
CA PHE A 68 -6.78 -7.16 5.11
C PHE A 68 -5.90 -7.83 6.15
N HIS A 69 -6.23 -9.06 6.52
CA HIS A 69 -5.38 -9.88 7.36
C HIS A 69 -4.94 -11.10 6.55
N SER A 70 -3.63 -11.24 6.33
CA SER A 70 -3.06 -12.40 5.65
C SER A 70 -1.99 -12.97 6.56
N ASP A 71 -2.02 -14.29 6.78
CA ASP A 71 -1.04 -15.02 7.59
C ASP A 71 -0.80 -14.46 9.01
N GLY A 72 -1.81 -13.84 9.62
CA GLY A 72 -1.70 -13.21 10.95
C GLY A 72 -1.17 -11.77 10.93
N GLU A 73 -0.79 -11.26 9.77
CA GLU A 73 -0.32 -9.89 9.56
C GLU A 73 -1.42 -9.00 8.98
N LYS A 74 -1.34 -7.70 9.27
CA LYS A 74 -2.25 -6.68 8.75
C LYS A 74 -1.68 -6.07 7.48
N LEU A 75 -2.44 -6.12 6.40
CA LEU A 75 -2.09 -5.50 5.12
C LEU A 75 -3.07 -4.38 4.83
N PHE A 76 -2.56 -3.22 4.46
CA PHE A 76 -3.39 -2.15 3.95
C PHE A 76 -3.45 -2.26 2.43
N TRP A 77 -4.64 -2.40 1.86
CA TRP A 77 -4.82 -2.45 0.41
C TRP A 77 -5.54 -1.18 -0.01
N ASN A 78 -5.02 -0.48 -1.01
CA ASN A 78 -5.71 0.58 -1.73
C ASN A 78 -5.41 0.45 -3.23
N LEU A 79 -6.22 -0.39 -3.88
CA LEU A 79 -6.09 -0.74 -5.27
C LEU A 79 -7.20 -0.09 -6.10
N SER A 80 -6.81 0.56 -7.19
CA SER A 80 -7.71 0.99 -8.26
C SER A 80 -7.63 0.10 -9.50
N GLY A 81 -6.70 -0.86 -9.51
CA GLY A 81 -6.45 -1.83 -10.57
C GLY A 81 -5.21 -2.67 -10.23
N PHE A 82 -5.05 -3.85 -10.84
CA PHE A 82 -3.97 -4.79 -10.48
C PHE A 82 -2.67 -4.58 -11.25
N GLU A 83 -2.69 -3.87 -12.37
CA GLU A 83 -1.55 -3.77 -13.30
C GLU A 83 -0.34 -3.02 -12.70
N ASN A 84 -0.59 -1.94 -11.96
CA ASN A 84 0.44 -1.08 -11.39
C ASN A 84 0.49 -1.16 -9.86
N THR A 85 0.50 -2.39 -9.34
CA THR A 85 0.42 -2.65 -7.89
C THR A 85 1.82 -2.68 -7.26
N VAL A 86 2.07 -1.77 -6.34
CA VAL A 86 3.30 -1.75 -5.53
C VAL A 86 2.98 -2.25 -4.13
N VAL A 87 3.80 -3.19 -3.67
CA VAL A 87 3.79 -3.72 -2.32
C VAL A 87 4.96 -3.11 -1.57
N ILE A 88 4.68 -2.43 -0.48
CA ILE A 88 5.67 -1.82 0.40
C ILE A 88 5.67 -2.64 1.69
N GLU A 89 6.81 -3.23 2.01
CA GLU A 89 6.98 -4.03 3.22
C GLU A 89 7.45 -3.14 4.36
N LEU A 90 6.79 -3.26 5.50
CA LEU A 90 7.05 -2.50 6.70
C LEU A 90 7.44 -3.43 7.85
N ALA A 91 8.24 -2.92 8.78
CA ALA A 91 8.60 -3.55 10.03
C ALA A 91 8.14 -2.67 11.19
N ASP A 92 7.80 -3.30 12.32
CA ASP A 92 7.43 -2.61 13.57
C ASP A 92 6.17 -1.69 13.48
N GLU A 93 5.40 -1.81 12.41
CA GLU A 93 4.19 -1.01 12.18
C GLU A 93 2.90 -1.79 12.41
N ASN A 94 1.79 -1.05 12.56
CA ASN A 94 0.45 -1.64 12.65
C ASN A 94 0.04 -2.41 11.38
N PHE A 95 0.70 -2.12 10.26
CA PHE A 95 0.57 -2.85 9.01
C PHE A 95 1.92 -3.44 8.65
N ALA A 96 1.95 -4.72 8.30
CA ALA A 96 3.15 -5.38 7.78
C ALA A 96 3.40 -5.00 6.32
N ARG A 97 2.34 -4.74 5.54
CA ARG A 97 2.47 -4.37 4.12
C ARG A 97 1.45 -3.33 3.69
N LEU A 98 1.87 -2.42 2.82
CA LEU A 98 0.99 -1.50 2.10
C LEU A 98 0.95 -1.91 0.63
N VAL A 99 -0.24 -2.13 0.10
CA VAL A 99 -0.47 -2.62 -1.26
C VAL A 99 -1.24 -1.55 -2.00
N LEU A 100 -0.57 -0.84 -2.89
CA LEU A 100 -1.05 0.41 -3.46
C LEU A 100 -0.98 0.38 -4.98
N THR A 101 -2.03 0.83 -5.67
CA THR A 101 -1.91 1.13 -7.10
C THR A 101 -1.27 2.50 -7.28
N VAL A 102 -0.19 2.56 -8.05
CA VAL A 102 0.52 3.79 -8.39
C VAL A 102 0.55 3.99 -9.91
N ASP A 103 0.92 5.19 -10.37
CA ASP A 103 0.93 5.47 -11.81
C ASP A 103 2.14 4.80 -12.48
N ASP A 104 3.32 4.99 -11.89
CA ASP A 104 4.57 4.37 -12.33
C ASP A 104 5.15 3.45 -11.22
N PRO A 105 4.90 2.14 -11.27
CA PRO A 105 5.30 1.24 -10.20
C PRO A 105 6.82 1.02 -10.14
N VAL A 106 7.50 1.06 -11.28
CA VAL A 106 8.95 0.83 -11.38
C VAL A 106 9.70 1.96 -10.71
N THR A 107 9.47 3.21 -11.14
CA THR A 107 10.12 4.39 -10.57
C THR A 107 9.80 4.54 -9.08
N THR A 108 8.56 4.24 -8.70
CA THR A 108 8.14 4.31 -7.29
C THR A 108 8.92 3.32 -6.42
N VAL A 109 9.03 2.07 -6.88
CA VAL A 109 9.77 1.02 -6.17
C VAL A 109 11.24 1.36 -6.03
N GLU A 110 11.88 1.78 -7.13
CA GLU A 110 13.28 2.20 -7.11
C GLU A 110 13.49 3.35 -6.13
N ARG A 111 12.60 4.36 -6.14
CA ARG A 111 12.70 5.51 -5.24
C ARG A 111 12.55 5.13 -3.77
N ILE A 112 11.61 4.23 -3.46
CA ILE A 112 11.41 3.74 -2.09
C ILE A 112 12.64 2.96 -1.62
N ASN A 113 13.17 2.07 -2.45
CA ASN A 113 14.34 1.26 -2.09
C ASN A 113 15.60 2.11 -1.93
N GLU A 114 15.77 3.16 -2.74
CA GLU A 114 16.86 4.13 -2.57
C GLU A 114 16.77 4.84 -1.22
N LEU A 115 15.58 5.33 -0.84
CA LEU A 115 15.38 6.05 0.42
C LEU A 115 15.40 5.16 1.66
N ALA A 116 14.92 3.92 1.55
CA ALA A 116 14.96 2.94 2.64
C ALA A 116 16.38 2.39 2.90
N SER A 117 17.28 2.50 1.91
CA SER A 117 18.68 2.03 2.02
C SER A 117 19.68 3.16 2.35
N ALA A 118 19.20 4.41 2.45
CA ALA A 118 20.01 5.60 2.71
C ALA A 118 20.26 5.80 4.21
#